data_AF-A0A9E2TNW3-F1
#
_entry.id   AF-A0A9E2TNW3-F1
#
_cell.length_a   1.000
_cell.length_b   1.000
_cell.length_c   1.000
_cell.angle_alpha   90.00
_cell.angle_beta   90.00
_cell.angle_gamma   90.00
#
_symmetry.space_group_name_H-M   'P 1'
#
loop_
_entity.id
_entity.type
_entity.pdbx_description
1 polymer ?
#
loop_
_entity_poly.entity_id
_entity_poly.type
_entity_poly.pdbx_seq_one_letter_code
_entity_poly.pdbx_strand_id
1 'polypeptide(L)'
;MNVRGGLILLLVAFVGLLLAIGVRTFVRWVKVQSPRSAPLILAVLGLLTAGAVWLTMMEAREGPTFQPNDLVTLQEPIVVRSIPQDRDARAIPCIVDLHEHLGVLDVEGEGQTLRARVESNNTSAASYCPIGSDVRVEVAWLHRMTITRRSPPSPSP
;
A
#
# COMPACT_ATOMS: atom_id res chain seq x y z
N MET A 1 23.55 16.94 6.59
CA MET A 1 23.35 15.48 6.45
C MET A 1 22.68 14.97 7.71
N ASN A 2 21.48 14.39 7.60
CA ASN A 2 20.70 13.93 8.75
C ASN A 2 21.41 12.74 9.40
N VAL A 3 21.85 12.90 10.66
CA VAL A 3 22.55 11.85 11.43
C VAL A 3 21.76 10.54 11.43
N ARG A 4 20.43 10.62 11.43
CA ARG A 4 19.51 9.48 11.27
C ARG A 4 19.70 8.73 9.96
N GLY A 5 19.84 9.44 8.83
CA GLY A 5 20.04 8.83 7.51
C GLY A 5 21.40 8.13 7.41
N GLY A 6 22.45 8.72 7.99
CA GLY A 6 23.77 8.09 8.07
C GLY A 6 23.77 6.80 8.89
N LEU A 7 23.04 6.79 10.03
CA LEU A 7 22.94 5.61 10.89
C LEU A 7 22.13 4.48 10.24
N ILE A 8 21.04 4.81 9.53
CA ILE A 8 20.27 3.82 8.75
C ILE A 8 21.15 3.20 7.65
N LEU A 9 21.90 4.03 6.91
CA LEU A 9 22.78 3.53 5.85
C LEU A 9 23.88 2.62 6.42
N LEU A 10 24.48 3.00 7.55
CA LEU A 10 25.48 2.17 8.23
C LEU A 10 24.89 0.84 8.70
N LEU A 11 23.68 0.86 9.27
CA LEU A 11 22.99 -0.35 9.72
C LEU A 11 22.69 -1.28 8.55
N VAL A 12 22.13 -0.75 7.45
CA VAL A 12 21.85 -1.52 6.23
C VAL A 12 23.13 -2.12 5.64
N ALA A 13 24.21 -1.33 5.57
CA ALA A 13 25.50 -1.82 5.11
C ALA A 13 26.06 -2.93 6.00
N PHE A 14 25.93 -2.79 7.32
CA PHE A 14 26.36 -3.79 8.28
C PHE A 14 25.58 -5.11 8.14
N VAL A 15 24.24 -5.03 8.04
CA VAL A 15 23.38 -6.20 7.80
C VAL A 15 23.74 -6.88 6.48
N GLY A 16 23.94 -6.10 5.41
CA GLY A 16 24.37 -6.63 4.11
C GLY A 16 25.71 -7.37 4.18
N LEU A 17 26.67 -6.85 4.94
CA LEU A 17 27.97 -7.49 5.15
C LEU A 17 27.83 -8.82 5.89
N LEU A 18 27.01 -8.88 6.95
CA LEU A 18 26.76 -10.11 7.70
C LEU A 18 26.12 -11.18 6.81
N LEU A 19 25.15 -10.81 5.98
CA LEU A 19 24.52 -11.72 5.03
C LEU A 19 25.54 -12.26 4.01
N ALA A 20 26.39 -11.40 3.45
CA ALA A 20 27.41 -11.81 2.50
C ALA A 20 28.39 -12.83 3.11
N ILE A 21 28.81 -12.63 4.36
CA ILE A 21 29.68 -13.56 5.09
C ILE A 21 28.95 -14.90 5.34
N GLY A 22 27.69 -14.85 5.76
CA GLY A 22 26.86 -16.03 5.97
C GLY A 22 26.71 -16.86 4.69
N VAL A 23 26.32 -16.23 3.59
CA VAL A 23 26.16 -16.88 2.27
C VAL A 23 27.48 -17.51 1.81
N ARG A 24 28.60 -16.80 1.93
CA ARG A 24 29.93 -17.34 1.54
C ARG A 24 30.32 -18.56 2.36
N THR A 25 30.04 -18.52 3.66
CA THR A 25 30.33 -19.63 4.59
C THR A 25 29.46 -20.84 4.26
N PHE A 26 28.17 -20.62 4.02
CA PHE A 26 27.23 -21.67 3.61
C PHE A 26 27.64 -22.34 2.29
N VAL A 27 27.97 -21.54 1.26
CA VAL A 27 28.43 -22.06 -0.05
C VAL A 27 29.69 -22.91 0.11
N ARG A 28 30.64 -22.47 0.93
CA ARG A 28 31.86 -23.24 1.22
C ARG A 28 31.51 -24.55 1.94
N TRP A 29 30.63 -24.50 2.93
CA TRP A 29 30.19 -25.68 3.66
C TRP A 29 29.51 -26.71 2.75
N VAL A 30 28.60 -26.29 1.87
CA VAL A 30 27.93 -27.17 0.89
C VAL A 30 28.95 -27.83 -0.06
N LYS A 31 29.94 -27.06 -0.53
CA LYS A 31 31.02 -27.59 -1.39
C LYS A 31 31.88 -28.64 -0.68
N VAL A 32 32.13 -28.47 0.62
CA VAL A 32 32.90 -29.43 1.42
C VAL A 32 32.08 -30.69 1.71
N GLN A 33 30.82 -30.54 2.11
CA GLN A 33 29.96 -31.66 2.51
C GLN A 33 29.53 -32.53 1.32
N SER A 34 29.36 -31.95 0.14
CA SER A 34 28.80 -32.67 -1.02
C SER A 34 29.40 -32.17 -2.34
N PRO A 35 30.67 -32.49 -2.64
CA PRO A 35 31.40 -31.88 -3.77
C PRO A 35 30.79 -32.20 -5.15
N ARG A 36 30.19 -33.38 -5.33
CA ARG A 36 29.55 -33.76 -6.60
C ARG A 36 28.19 -33.10 -6.84
N SER A 37 27.38 -32.92 -5.79
CA SER A 37 26.02 -32.38 -5.88
C SER A 37 25.91 -30.90 -5.48
N ALA A 38 26.98 -30.29 -4.95
CA ALA A 38 27.05 -28.88 -4.61
C ALA A 38 26.53 -27.92 -5.71
N PRO A 39 26.89 -28.04 -7.00
CA PRO A 39 26.36 -27.13 -8.01
C PRO A 39 24.84 -27.27 -8.18
N LEU A 40 24.30 -28.49 -8.08
CA LEU A 40 22.87 -28.75 -8.21
C LEU A 40 22.10 -28.22 -6.98
N ILE A 41 22.62 -28.43 -5.77
CA ILE A 41 22.01 -27.91 -4.53
C ILE A 41 21.96 -26.38 -4.55
N LEU A 42 23.06 -25.73 -4.94
CA LEU A 42 23.13 -24.27 -5.01
C LEU A 42 22.22 -23.72 -6.13
N ALA A 43 22.11 -24.42 -7.26
CA ALA A 43 21.20 -24.03 -8.34
C ALA A 43 19.73 -24.11 -7.91
N VAL A 44 19.32 -25.21 -7.26
CA VAL A 44 17.95 -25.38 -6.76
C VAL A 44 17.63 -24.34 -5.69
N LEU A 45 18.52 -24.14 -4.72
CA LEU A 45 18.32 -23.14 -3.67
C LEU A 45 18.24 -21.73 -4.26
N GLY A 46 19.11 -21.41 -5.21
CA GLY A 46 19.09 -20.14 -5.93
C GLY A 46 17.75 -19.91 -6.63
N LEU A 47 17.24 -20.93 -7.33
CA LEU A 47 15.97 -20.84 -8.06
C LEU A 47 14.77 -20.68 -7.13
N LEU A 48 14.76 -21.38 -5.98
CA LEU A 48 13.74 -21.20 -4.94
C LEU A 48 13.75 -19.80 -4.34
N THR A 49 14.94 -19.28 -4.00
CA THR A 49 15.06 -17.93 -3.43
C THR A 49 14.67 -16.85 -4.44
N ALA A 50 15.09 -16.98 -5.71
CA ALA A 50 14.71 -16.05 -6.76
C ALA A 50 13.19 -16.09 -7.03
N GLY A 51 12.58 -17.27 -7.04
CA GLY A 51 11.14 -17.44 -7.16
C GLY A 51 10.36 -16.80 -6.01
N ALA A 52 10.81 -17.00 -4.76
CA ALA A 52 10.20 -16.37 -3.59
C ALA A 52 10.30 -14.83 -3.64
N VAL A 53 11.48 -14.30 -3.97
CA VAL A 53 11.69 -12.86 -4.13
C VAL A 53 10.79 -12.31 -5.24
N TRP A 54 10.70 -13.00 -6.38
CA TRP A 54 9.84 -12.60 -7.48
C TRP A 54 8.36 -12.54 -7.07
N LEU A 55 7.84 -13.59 -6.42
CA LEU A 55 6.45 -13.63 -5.95
C LEU A 55 6.14 -12.49 -4.98
N THR A 56 7.01 -12.28 -3.97
CA THR A 56 6.82 -11.18 -3.02
C THR A 56 6.90 -9.80 -3.67
N MET A 57 7.73 -9.65 -4.71
CA MET A 57 7.84 -8.40 -5.45
C MET A 57 6.60 -8.14 -6.32
N MET A 58 5.97 -9.18 -6.86
CA MET A 58 4.72 -9.06 -7.60
C MET A 58 3.57 -8.71 -6.65
N GLU A 59 3.43 -9.41 -5.52
CA GLU A 59 2.43 -9.10 -4.49
C GLU A 59 2.58 -7.67 -3.95
N ALA A 60 3.80 -7.20 -3.74
CA ALA A 60 4.07 -5.83 -3.28
C ALA A 60 3.70 -4.76 -4.33
N ARG A 61 3.58 -5.13 -5.60
CA ARG A 61 3.18 -4.22 -6.70
C ARG A 61 1.69 -4.26 -7.00
N GLU A 62 0.99 -5.31 -6.59
CA GLU A 62 -0.46 -5.46 -6.80
C GLU A 62 -1.23 -4.68 -5.73
N GLY A 63 -1.17 -3.35 -5.83
CA GLY A 63 -2.06 -2.46 -5.11
C GLY A 63 -3.48 -2.45 -5.72
N PRO A 64 -4.50 -2.07 -4.94
CA PRO A 64 -5.84 -1.85 -5.48
C PRO A 64 -5.82 -0.76 -6.57
N THR A 65 -6.40 -1.06 -7.73
CA THR A 65 -6.57 -0.10 -8.82
C THR A 65 -7.93 0.57 -8.70
N PHE A 66 -7.93 1.90 -8.50
CA PHE A 66 -9.14 2.70 -8.42
C PHE A 66 -9.42 3.39 -9.75
N GLN A 67 -10.69 3.45 -10.14
CA GLN A 67 -11.15 4.23 -11.27
C GLN A 67 -12.06 5.37 -10.78
N PRO A 68 -12.11 6.51 -11.49
CA PRO A 68 -13.11 7.54 -11.22
C PRO A 68 -14.52 6.93 -11.25
N ASN A 69 -15.38 7.34 -10.33
CA ASN A 69 -16.74 6.84 -10.07
C ASN A 69 -16.86 5.47 -9.38
N ASP A 70 -15.75 4.81 -9.05
CA ASP A 70 -15.80 3.61 -8.20
C ASP A 70 -16.41 3.95 -6.83
N LEU A 71 -17.10 2.98 -6.24
CA LEU A 71 -17.61 3.08 -4.88
C LEU A 71 -16.75 2.22 -3.96
N VAL A 72 -16.08 2.86 -3.00
CA VAL A 72 -15.29 2.20 -1.97
C VAL A 72 -16.15 2.06 -0.73
N THR A 73 -16.36 0.83 -0.26
CA THR A 73 -17.03 0.57 1.01
C THR A 73 -16.00 0.19 2.05
N LEU A 74 -16.02 0.90 3.18
CA LEU A 74 -15.07 0.69 4.26
C LEU A 74 -15.52 -0.46 5.15
N GLN A 75 -14.61 -1.34 5.58
CA GLN A 75 -14.93 -2.38 6.58
C GLN A 75 -14.46 -1.98 7.99
N GLU A 76 -13.68 -0.92 8.09
CA GLU A 76 -13.14 -0.36 9.33
C GLU A 76 -13.26 1.16 9.28
N PRO A 77 -13.46 1.84 10.43
CA PRO A 77 -13.53 3.29 10.46
C PRO A 77 -12.16 3.89 10.16
N ILE A 78 -12.11 4.91 9.31
CA ILE A 78 -10.87 5.56 8.92
C ILE A 78 -10.89 7.06 9.22
N VAL A 79 -9.73 7.61 9.54
CA VAL A 79 -9.53 9.05 9.68
C VAL A 79 -9.05 9.60 8.33
N VAL A 80 -9.80 10.53 7.78
CA VAL A 80 -9.52 11.16 6.48
C VAL A 80 -9.37 12.66 6.65
N ARG A 81 -8.80 13.33 5.65
CA ARG A 81 -8.69 14.79 5.66
C ARG A 81 -9.74 15.39 4.73
N SER A 82 -10.57 16.28 5.24
CA SER A 82 -11.50 17.03 4.38
C SER A 82 -10.75 17.92 3.40
N ILE A 83 -11.27 18.02 2.19
CA ILE A 83 -10.85 18.98 1.18
C ILE A 83 -11.84 20.15 1.27
N PRO A 84 -11.42 21.28 1.85
CA PRO A 84 -12.30 22.42 1.98
C PRO A 84 -12.62 22.99 0.59
N GLN A 85 -13.90 23.30 0.35
CA GLN A 85 -14.34 23.99 -0.87
C GLN A 85 -13.89 25.47 -0.86
N ASP A 86 -13.73 26.04 0.33
CA ASP A 86 -13.22 27.39 0.53
C ASP A 86 -11.69 27.38 0.64
N ARG A 87 -11.02 28.26 -0.10
CA ARG A 87 -9.55 28.29 -0.18
C ARG A 87 -8.90 28.71 1.14
N ASP A 88 -9.62 29.45 1.97
CA ASP A 88 -9.14 29.95 3.26
C ASP A 88 -9.46 28.99 4.41
N ALA A 89 -10.31 27.98 4.19
CA ALA A 89 -10.63 26.98 5.19
C ALA A 89 -9.51 25.94 5.29
N ARG A 90 -9.22 25.52 6.53
CA ARG A 90 -8.20 24.49 6.81
C ARG A 90 -8.79 23.11 6.55
N ALA A 91 -8.01 22.20 5.97
CA ALA A 91 -8.33 20.77 5.95
C ALA A 91 -8.36 20.22 7.39
N ILE A 92 -9.49 19.65 7.80
CA ILE A 92 -9.70 19.14 9.16
C ILE A 92 -9.78 17.60 9.09
N PRO A 93 -9.14 16.87 10.01
CA PRO A 93 -9.33 15.43 10.10
C PRO A 93 -10.77 15.11 10.53
N CYS A 94 -11.43 14.20 9.82
CA CYS A 94 -12.75 13.70 10.17
C CYS A 94 -12.81 12.18 9.96
N ILE A 95 -13.80 11.54 10.57
CA ILE A 95 -13.97 10.08 10.59
C ILE A 95 -15.03 9.67 9.57
N VAL A 96 -14.74 8.64 8.79
CA VAL A 96 -15.72 7.91 7.99
C VAL A 96 -15.91 6.55 8.64
N ASP A 97 -17.16 6.22 8.95
CA ASP A 97 -17.49 5.02 9.73
C ASP A 97 -17.38 3.72 8.90
N LEU A 98 -17.45 2.59 9.59
CA LEU A 98 -17.53 1.27 8.97
C LEU A 98 -18.83 1.08 8.17
N HIS A 99 -18.73 0.33 7.08
CA HIS A 99 -19.80 0.07 6.09
C HIS A 99 -20.30 1.31 5.36
N GLU A 100 -19.59 2.43 5.46
CA GLU A 100 -19.92 3.65 4.73
C GLU A 100 -19.26 3.68 3.35
N HIS A 101 -19.86 4.49 2.48
CA HIS A 101 -19.51 4.55 1.07
C HIS A 101 -18.78 5.84 0.70
N LEU A 102 -17.67 5.66 -0.02
CA LEU A 102 -16.85 6.72 -0.60
C LEU A 102 -16.87 6.61 -2.12
N GLY A 103 -17.36 7.64 -2.81
CA GLY A 103 -17.29 7.73 -4.26
C GLY A 103 -15.94 8.26 -4.71
N VAL A 104 -15.17 7.49 -5.48
CA VAL A 104 -13.87 7.91 -6.01
C VAL A 104 -14.06 9.03 -7.03
N LEU A 105 -13.42 10.18 -6.78
CA LEU A 105 -13.41 11.30 -7.71
C LEU A 105 -12.17 11.24 -8.61
N ASP A 106 -11.00 11.08 -8.00
CA ASP A 106 -9.73 11.08 -8.71
C ASP A 106 -8.64 10.34 -7.91
N VAL A 107 -7.58 9.93 -8.61
CA VAL A 107 -6.45 9.20 -8.05
C VAL A 107 -5.18 10.02 -8.28
N GLU A 108 -4.67 10.64 -7.21
CA GLU A 108 -3.51 11.53 -7.23
C GLU A 108 -2.22 10.75 -6.86
N GLY A 109 -1.07 11.16 -7.44
CA GLY A 109 0.26 10.71 -7.01
C GLY A 109 0.54 9.22 -7.24
N GLU A 110 0.49 8.76 -8.50
CA GLU A 110 0.74 7.36 -8.88
C GLU A 110 -0.11 6.31 -8.12
N GLY A 111 -1.32 6.67 -7.67
CA GLY A 111 -2.17 5.74 -6.91
C GLY A 111 -1.95 5.76 -5.40
N GLN A 112 -1.15 6.69 -4.86
CA GLN A 112 -0.90 6.77 -3.42
C GLN A 112 -1.98 7.52 -2.65
N THR A 113 -2.66 8.48 -3.30
CA THR A 113 -3.69 9.29 -2.68
C THR A 113 -4.98 9.27 -3.48
N LEU A 114 -6.08 9.02 -2.79
CA LEU A 114 -7.43 8.95 -3.32
C LEU A 114 -8.17 10.23 -2.94
N ARG A 115 -8.71 10.93 -3.94
CA ARG A 115 -9.79 11.89 -3.70
C ARG A 115 -11.11 11.17 -3.80
N ALA A 116 -11.91 11.25 -2.75
CA ALA A 116 -13.22 10.64 -2.72
C ALA A 116 -14.26 11.61 -2.15
N ARG A 117 -15.52 11.37 -2.48
CA ARG A 117 -16.68 12.05 -1.90
C ARG A 117 -17.37 11.12 -0.91
N VAL A 118 -17.75 11.65 0.24
CA VAL A 118 -18.54 10.91 1.24
C VAL A 118 -19.97 10.77 0.71
N GLU A 119 -20.35 9.57 0.28
CA GLU A 119 -21.69 9.30 -0.28
C GLU A 119 -22.66 8.88 0.82
N SER A 120 -22.16 8.17 1.84
CA SER A 120 -22.92 7.87 3.05
C SER A 120 -22.04 8.05 4.28
N ASN A 121 -22.66 8.49 5.38
CA ASN A 121 -22.09 8.44 6.73
C ASN A 121 -23.25 8.44 7.72
N ASN A 122 -23.63 7.27 8.21
CA ASN A 122 -24.79 7.09 9.08
C ASN A 122 -24.60 7.74 10.45
N THR A 123 -23.35 7.92 10.87
CA THR A 123 -22.99 8.55 12.15
C THR A 123 -22.76 10.06 11.97
N SER A 124 -23.59 10.88 12.61
CA SER A 124 -23.62 12.34 12.43
C SER A 124 -23.09 13.14 13.64
N ALA A 125 -22.01 12.67 14.27
CA ALA A 125 -21.33 13.44 15.32
C ALA A 125 -20.28 14.41 14.71
N ALA A 126 -19.88 15.45 15.47
CA ALA A 126 -18.99 16.51 14.99
C ALA A 126 -17.60 16.03 14.51
N SER A 127 -17.19 14.83 14.91
CA SER A 127 -15.94 14.20 14.46
C SER A 127 -16.07 13.47 13.12
N TYR A 128 -17.28 13.27 12.61
CA TYR A 128 -17.54 12.50 11.38
C TYR A 128 -17.63 13.42 10.16
N CYS A 129 -17.19 12.91 9.01
CA CYS A 129 -17.23 13.68 7.78
C CYS A 129 -18.69 13.85 7.31
N PRO A 130 -19.12 15.07 6.96
CA PRO A 130 -20.48 15.28 6.48
C PRO A 130 -20.67 14.65 5.10
N ILE A 131 -21.88 14.14 4.84
CA ILE A 131 -22.27 13.59 3.54
C ILE A 131 -22.11 14.69 2.46
N GLY A 132 -21.54 14.33 1.32
CA GLY A 132 -21.23 15.23 0.21
C GLY A 132 -19.89 15.95 0.33
N SER A 133 -19.15 15.80 1.44
CA SER A 133 -17.81 16.37 1.56
C SER A 133 -16.80 15.62 0.70
N ASP A 134 -15.89 16.38 0.10
CA ASP A 134 -14.73 15.82 -0.60
C ASP A 134 -13.63 15.58 0.44
N VAL A 135 -13.00 14.40 0.39
CA VAL A 135 -11.96 13.96 1.32
C VAL A 135 -10.76 13.44 0.54
N ARG A 136 -9.58 13.62 1.12
CA ARG A 136 -8.33 13.02 0.66
C ARG A 136 -7.94 11.90 1.61
N VAL A 137 -7.70 10.73 1.04
CA VAL A 137 -7.32 9.51 1.77
C VAL A 137 -6.01 9.00 1.17
N GLU A 138 -5.07 8.64 2.00
CA GLU A 138 -3.89 7.90 1.56
C GLU A 138 -4.27 6.42 1.41
N VAL A 139 -4.00 5.82 0.25
CA VAL A 139 -4.38 4.43 -0.05
C VAL A 139 -3.78 3.44 0.94
N ALA A 140 -2.61 3.77 1.50
CA ALA A 140 -1.96 2.98 2.54
C ALA A 140 -2.79 2.82 3.83
N TRP A 141 -3.75 3.72 4.10
CA TRP A 141 -4.64 3.64 5.27
C TRP A 141 -5.92 2.86 5.00
N LEU A 142 -6.19 2.49 3.75
CA LEU A 142 -7.33 1.65 3.37
C LEU A 142 -6.98 0.17 3.53
N HIS A 143 -6.92 -0.28 4.78
CA HIS A 143 -6.51 -1.65 5.12
C HIS A 143 -7.59 -2.70 4.81
N ARG A 144 -8.86 -2.37 5.02
CA ARG A 144 -9.99 -3.23 4.67
C ARG A 144 -11.08 -2.45 3.95
N MET A 145 -11.23 -2.74 2.67
CA MET A 145 -12.23 -2.11 1.83
C MET A 145 -12.74 -3.08 0.76
N THR A 146 -13.90 -2.78 0.21
CA THR A 146 -14.41 -3.39 -1.01
C THR A 146 -14.64 -2.32 -2.06
N ILE A 147 -14.23 -2.61 -3.30
CA ILE A 147 -14.40 -1.70 -4.44
C ILE A 147 -15.55 -2.24 -5.30
N THR A 148 -16.55 -1.41 -5.52
CA THR A 148 -17.67 -1.69 -6.42
C THR A 148 -17.57 -0.78 -7.64
N ARG A 149 -17.34 -1.35 -8.82
CA ARG A 149 -17.28 -0.57 -10.06
C ARG A 149 -18.67 -0.16 -10.48
N ARG A 150 -18.89 1.15 -10.66
CA ARG A 150 -20.11 1.66 -11.28
C ARG A 150 -19.92 1.65 -12.80
N SER A 151 -20.84 1.03 -13.53
CA SER A 151 -20.88 1.18 -14.99
C SER A 151 -21.03 2.65 -15.34
N PRO A 152 -20.32 3.15 -16.37
CA PRO A 152 -20.54 4.50 -16.85
C PRO A 152 -22.01 4.68 -17.24
N PRO A 153 -22.59 5.88 -17.09
CA PRO A 153 -23.95 6.14 -17.52
C PRO A 153 -24.08 5.74 -18.99
N SER A 154 -25.05 4.87 -19.31
CA SER A 154 -25.36 4.53 -20.69
C SER A 154 -25.70 5.84 -21.43
N PRO A 155 -25.12 6.12 -22.61
CA PRO A 155 -25.55 7.25 -23.40
C PRO A 155 -27.06 7.10 -23.65
N SER A 156 -27.83 8.06 -23.17
CA SER A 156 -29.25 8.16 -23.49
C SER A 156 -29.40 8.28 -25.02
N PRO A 157 -30.32 7.54 -25.65
CA PRO A 157 -30.54 7.58 -27.10
C PRO A 157 -30.99 8.95 -27.60
#